data_AF-A0A7W5UJU4-F1
#
_entry.id   AF-A0A7W5UJU4-F1
#
_cell.length_a   1.000
_cell.length_b   1.000
_cell.length_c   1.000
_cell.angle_alpha   90.00
_cell.angle_beta   90.00
_cell.angle_gamma   90.00
#
_symmetry.space_group_name_H-M   'P 1'
#
loop_
_entity.id
_entity.type
_entity.pdbx_description
1 polymer ?
#
loop_
_entity_poly.entity_id
_entity_poly.type
_entity_poly.pdbx_seq_one_letter_code
_entity_poly.pdbx_strand_id
1 'polypeptide(L)'
;MRRILMIFIALMVVVLSAHAQTGLNIASIFDGSYSTRQDATSVQFSGSRLKDFKLSLSRSLSLTPSAADTRQIEAAVLRDAAHAVSKEEVRKSGHVYYGFYKLSPVGGENRYIFYRNNSNQTGSDGRLTLIYLQGRATAAELKRMFSK
;
A
#
# COMPACT_ATOMS: atom_id res chain seq x y z
N MET A 1 10.46 -8.37 -15.60
CA MET A 1 10.19 -7.40 -14.52
C MET A 1 8.96 -6.52 -14.78
N ARG A 2 8.75 -5.94 -15.98
CA ARG A 2 7.51 -5.17 -16.29
C ARG A 2 6.21 -5.98 -16.32
N ARG A 3 6.28 -7.29 -16.59
CA ARG A 3 5.09 -8.13 -16.85
C ARG A 3 4.31 -8.58 -15.62
N ILE A 4 4.97 -8.84 -14.48
CA ILE A 4 4.29 -9.34 -13.26
C ILE A 4 3.63 -8.18 -12.50
N LEU A 5 4.27 -7.00 -12.50
CA LEU A 5 3.65 -5.76 -12.01
C LEU A 5 2.42 -5.37 -12.87
N MET A 6 2.47 -5.64 -14.19
CA MET A 6 1.32 -5.43 -15.09
C MET A 6 0.17 -6.42 -14.87
N ILE A 7 0.41 -7.62 -14.33
CA ILE A 7 -0.66 -8.59 -14.08
C ILE A 7 -1.51 -8.20 -12.85
N PHE A 8 -0.95 -7.43 -11.91
CA PHE A 8 -1.74 -6.81 -10.83
C PHE A 8 -2.62 -5.62 -11.29
N ILE A 9 -2.40 -5.12 -12.52
CA ILE A 9 -3.13 -3.98 -13.11
C ILE A 9 -4.38 -4.45 -13.88
N ALA A 10 -4.52 -5.75 -14.17
CA ALA A 10 -5.63 -6.26 -14.96
C ALA A 10 -6.86 -6.64 -14.11
N LEU A 11 -7.78 -5.68 -14.00
CA LEU A 11 -9.25 -5.86 -14.09
C LEU A 11 -10.00 -6.49 -12.89
N MET A 12 -10.49 -5.64 -11.98
CA MET A 12 -11.93 -5.48 -11.66
C MET A 12 -12.11 -4.49 -10.51
N VAL A 13 -12.88 -3.42 -10.74
CA VAL A 13 -13.35 -2.48 -9.73
C VAL A 13 -14.49 -3.13 -8.95
N VAL A 14 -14.30 -3.36 -7.65
CA VAL A 14 -15.38 -3.66 -6.72
C VAL A 14 -15.30 -2.63 -5.60
N VAL A 15 -16.21 -1.66 -5.60
CA VAL A 15 -16.40 -0.74 -4.47
C VAL A 15 -17.25 -1.48 -3.44
N LEU A 16 -16.60 -2.26 -2.60
CA LEU A 16 -17.20 -2.75 -1.36
C LEU A 16 -16.49 -2.06 -0.20
N SER A 17 -17.21 -1.21 0.51
CA SER A 17 -16.77 -0.56 1.75
C SER A 17 -16.52 -1.63 2.82
N ALA A 18 -15.35 -2.28 2.76
CA ALA A 18 -14.92 -3.24 3.76
C ALA A 18 -14.39 -2.48 4.98
N HIS A 19 -15.10 -2.57 6.10
CA HIS A 19 -14.81 -1.93 7.39
C HIS A 19 -13.57 -2.51 8.13
N ALA A 20 -12.53 -2.95 7.41
CA ALA A 20 -11.40 -3.69 7.98
C ALA A 20 -10.14 -2.85 8.29
N GLN A 21 -10.17 -1.53 8.08
CA GLN A 21 -9.04 -0.60 8.37
C GLN A 21 -9.32 0.39 9.51
N THR A 22 -10.29 0.11 10.37
CA THR A 22 -10.67 1.01 11.46
C THR A 22 -9.47 1.32 12.35
N GLY A 23 -9.18 2.61 12.56
CA GLY A 23 -8.09 3.08 13.41
C GLY A 23 -6.73 3.31 12.74
N LEU A 24 -6.62 3.20 11.41
CA LEU A 24 -5.40 3.59 10.67
C LEU A 24 -5.57 4.92 9.95
N ASN A 25 -4.52 5.74 9.97
CA ASN A 25 -4.47 7.03 9.29
C ASN A 25 -4.47 6.88 7.78
N ILE A 26 -3.88 5.81 7.24
CA ILE A 26 -3.89 5.54 5.79
C ILE A 26 -5.26 5.12 5.26
N ALA A 27 -6.24 4.82 6.13
CA ALA A 27 -7.55 4.35 5.70
C ALA A 27 -8.27 5.39 4.83
N SER A 28 -8.15 6.68 5.15
CA SER A 28 -8.75 7.76 4.38
C SER A 28 -8.12 7.93 2.99
N ILE A 29 -6.93 7.40 2.75
CA ILE A 29 -6.30 7.45 1.43
C ILE A 29 -6.99 6.50 0.44
N PHE A 30 -7.69 5.47 0.95
CA PHE A 30 -8.40 4.47 0.15
C PHE A 30 -9.91 4.70 0.07
N ASP A 31 -10.40 5.86 0.52
CA ASP A 31 -11.84 6.18 0.58
C ASP A 31 -12.50 6.44 -0.78
N GLY A 32 -11.73 6.39 -1.86
CA GLY A 32 -12.20 6.63 -3.22
C GLY A 32 -11.94 8.05 -3.73
N SER A 33 -11.36 8.95 -2.93
CA SER A 33 -10.91 10.29 -3.36
C SER A 33 -10.00 10.28 -4.60
N TYR A 34 -9.23 9.20 -4.80
CA TYR A 34 -8.35 9.01 -5.95
C TYR A 34 -8.98 8.21 -7.11
N SER A 35 -10.24 7.79 -7.00
CA SER A 35 -10.86 6.88 -7.97
C SER A 35 -11.20 7.50 -9.33
N THR A 36 -11.43 8.82 -9.38
CA THR A 36 -11.78 9.56 -10.60
C THR A 36 -10.58 10.22 -11.27
N ARG A 37 -9.40 10.14 -10.65
CA ARG A 37 -8.16 10.71 -11.18
C ARG A 37 -7.57 9.81 -12.26
N GLN A 38 -7.35 10.38 -13.44
CA GLN A 38 -6.78 9.64 -14.59
C GLN A 38 -5.35 9.15 -14.35
N ASP A 39 -4.59 9.81 -13.48
CA ASP A 39 -3.21 9.47 -13.13
C ASP A 39 -3.11 8.52 -11.93
N ALA A 40 -4.24 8.13 -11.34
CA ALA A 40 -4.32 7.24 -10.19
C ALA A 40 -4.89 5.87 -10.55
N THR A 41 -4.41 4.86 -9.85
CA THR A 41 -4.90 3.49 -9.93
C THR A 41 -5.16 3.01 -8.51
N SER A 42 -6.44 2.82 -8.18
CA SER A 42 -6.89 2.29 -6.90
C SER A 42 -7.44 0.89 -7.08
N VAL A 43 -6.95 -0.07 -6.29
CA VAL A 43 -7.39 -1.47 -6.37
C VAL A 43 -7.70 -1.99 -4.98
N GLN A 44 -8.83 -2.68 -4.84
CA GLN A 44 -9.19 -3.40 -3.62
C GLN A 44 -9.53 -4.85 -3.96
N PHE A 45 -8.94 -5.78 -3.23
CA PHE A 45 -9.28 -7.19 -3.27
C PHE A 45 -9.66 -7.69 -1.88
N SER A 46 -10.67 -8.55 -1.81
CA SER A 46 -11.07 -9.25 -0.59
C SER A 46 -11.59 -10.65 -0.92
N GLY A 47 -11.55 -11.57 0.05
CA GLY A 47 -12.17 -12.89 -0.08
C GLY A 47 -11.33 -13.92 -0.85
N SER A 48 -11.99 -14.80 -1.60
CA SER A 48 -11.38 -16.03 -2.15
C SER A 48 -10.18 -15.79 -3.08
N ARG A 49 -10.16 -14.67 -3.81
CA ARG A 49 -9.08 -14.30 -4.74
C ARG A 49 -7.72 -14.06 -4.08
N LEU A 50 -7.70 -13.87 -2.76
CA LEU A 50 -6.49 -13.63 -1.98
C LEU A 50 -6.00 -14.84 -1.18
N LYS A 51 -6.74 -15.98 -1.23
CA LYS A 51 -6.42 -17.18 -0.46
C LYS A 51 -5.03 -17.74 -0.77
N ASP A 52 -4.65 -17.75 -2.04
CA ASP A 52 -3.33 -18.26 -2.48
C ASP A 52 -2.16 -17.43 -1.94
N PHE A 53 -2.43 -16.17 -1.60
CA PHE A 53 -1.47 -15.25 -0.97
C PHE A 53 -1.61 -15.19 0.55
N LYS A 54 -2.50 -15.99 1.15
CA LYS A 54 -2.85 -15.95 2.59
C LYS A 54 -3.29 -14.56 3.06
N LEU A 55 -3.90 -13.78 2.17
CA LEU A 55 -4.42 -12.45 2.44
C LEU A 55 -5.95 -12.50 2.54
N SER A 56 -6.51 -11.65 3.40
CA SER A 56 -7.95 -11.45 3.54
C SER A 56 -8.39 -10.13 2.89
N LEU A 57 -7.50 -9.12 2.91
CA LEU A 57 -7.71 -7.81 2.31
C LEU A 57 -6.41 -7.27 1.72
N SER A 58 -6.51 -6.70 0.52
CA SER A 58 -5.47 -5.89 -0.10
C SER A 58 -6.09 -4.60 -0.62
N ARG A 59 -5.50 -3.46 -0.28
CA ARG A 59 -5.82 -2.15 -0.85
C ARG A 59 -4.55 -1.53 -1.40
N SER A 60 -4.59 -1.03 -2.62
CA SER A 60 -3.45 -0.33 -3.22
C SER A 60 -3.90 0.96 -3.90
N LEU A 61 -3.03 1.95 -3.82
CA LEU A 61 -3.12 3.21 -4.53
C LEU A 61 -1.75 3.43 -5.17
N SER A 62 -1.74 3.68 -6.48
CA SER A 62 -0.56 4.17 -7.17
C SER A 62 -0.95 5.38 -7.99
N LEU A 63 -0.19 6.46 -7.91
CA LEU A 63 -0.48 7.70 -8.63
C LEU A 63 0.80 8.47 -9.00
N THR A 64 0.68 9.43 -9.91
CA THR A 64 1.64 10.53 -10.02
C THR A 64 1.28 11.58 -8.96
N PRO A 65 2.06 11.75 -7.89
CA PRO A 65 1.63 12.59 -6.78
C PRO A 65 1.87 14.08 -7.06
N SER A 66 0.94 14.93 -6.63
CA SER A 66 1.25 16.34 -6.37
C SER A 66 2.10 16.47 -5.08
N ALA A 67 2.62 17.67 -4.82
CA ALA A 67 3.27 17.96 -3.54
C ALA A 67 2.31 17.81 -2.35
N ALA A 68 1.02 18.14 -2.53
CA ALA A 68 -0.01 17.97 -1.51
C ALA A 68 -0.27 16.48 -1.24
N ASP A 69 -0.42 15.66 -2.30
CA ASP A 69 -0.58 14.21 -2.19
C ASP A 69 0.59 13.58 -1.44
N THR A 70 1.82 13.96 -1.82
CA THR A 70 3.04 13.44 -1.18
C THR A 70 3.01 13.71 0.32
N ARG A 71 2.75 14.95 0.74
CA ARG A 71 2.69 15.33 2.17
C ARG A 71 1.57 14.58 2.90
N GLN A 72 0.37 14.54 2.33
CA GLN A 72 -0.79 13.92 2.97
C GLN A 72 -0.57 12.42 3.19
N ILE A 73 -0.12 11.72 2.13
CA ILE A 73 0.06 10.27 2.17
C ILE A 73 1.25 9.91 3.07
N GLU A 74 2.39 10.60 2.93
CA GLU A 74 3.56 10.35 3.77
C GLU A 74 3.24 10.60 5.26
N ALA A 75 2.52 11.67 5.59
CA ALA A 75 2.15 11.96 6.98
C ALA A 75 1.22 10.88 7.55
N ALA A 76 0.27 10.36 6.78
CA ALA A 76 -0.59 9.26 7.20
C ALA A 76 0.21 7.97 7.46
N VAL A 77 1.13 7.63 6.55
CA VAL A 77 2.03 6.48 6.70
C VAL A 77 2.89 6.62 7.95
N LEU A 78 3.50 7.78 8.19
CA LEU A 78 4.36 8.01 9.34
C LEU A 78 3.61 7.92 10.68
N ARG A 79 2.36 8.39 10.74
CA ARG A 79 1.52 8.25 11.95
C ARG A 79 1.22 6.78 12.26
N ASP A 80 0.92 5.97 11.25
CA ASP A 80 0.69 4.54 11.46
C ASP A 80 2.01 3.78 11.74
N ALA A 81 3.10 4.17 11.09
CA ALA A 81 4.43 3.59 11.28
C ALA A 81 5.02 3.87 12.68
N ALA A 82 4.62 4.97 13.34
CA ALA A 82 5.04 5.28 14.70
C ALA A 82 4.63 4.19 15.71
N HIS A 83 3.56 3.44 15.40
CA HIS A 83 3.05 2.34 16.22
C HIS A 83 3.31 0.97 15.59
N ALA A 84 4.19 0.88 14.58
CA ALA A 84 4.54 -0.39 13.94
C ALA A 84 5.33 -1.30 14.88
N VAL A 85 5.02 -2.60 14.83
CA VAL A 85 5.75 -3.66 15.54
C VAL A 85 7.14 -3.87 14.94
N SER A 86 7.27 -3.70 13.62
CA SER A 86 8.57 -3.70 12.93
C SER A 86 8.56 -2.76 11.73
N LYS A 87 9.71 -2.18 11.44
CA LYS A 87 9.89 -1.23 10.33
C LYS A 87 11.16 -1.49 9.55
N GLU A 88 11.05 -1.41 8.23
CA GLU A 88 12.16 -1.30 7.29
C GLU A 88 11.92 -0.07 6.43
N GLU A 89 12.77 0.94 6.59
CA GLU A 89 12.55 2.25 6.00
C GLU A 89 13.85 2.77 5.40
N VAL A 90 13.75 3.38 4.22
CA VAL A 90 14.84 4.13 3.59
C VAL A 90 14.37 5.56 3.38
N ARG A 91 15.12 6.51 3.93
CA ARG A 91 14.85 7.95 3.74
C ARG A 91 15.83 8.57 2.75
N LYS A 92 15.36 9.56 2.00
CA LYS A 92 16.16 10.42 1.13
C LYS A 92 15.73 11.86 1.35
N SER A 93 16.69 12.74 1.64
CA SER A 93 16.44 14.17 1.87
C SER A 93 15.32 14.43 2.90
N GLY A 94 15.29 13.64 3.98
CA GLY A 94 14.28 13.76 5.05
C GLY A 94 12.94 13.06 4.79
N HIS A 95 12.67 12.63 3.55
CA HIS A 95 11.44 11.96 3.15
C HIS A 95 11.60 10.45 3.09
N VAL A 96 10.55 9.71 3.40
CA VAL A 96 10.46 8.27 3.17
C VAL A 96 10.51 8.04 1.66
N TYR A 97 11.54 7.34 1.21
CA TYR A 97 11.61 6.84 -0.16
C TYR A 97 10.95 5.46 -0.27
N TYR A 98 11.16 4.64 0.76
CA TYR A 98 10.64 3.29 0.87
C TYR A 98 10.29 2.99 2.33
N GLY A 99 9.19 2.31 2.57
CA GLY A 99 8.79 1.83 3.87
C GLY A 99 8.03 0.51 3.79
N PHE A 100 8.43 -0.46 4.60
CA PHE A 100 7.69 -1.70 4.86
C PHE A 100 7.48 -1.84 6.36
N TYR A 101 6.22 -1.73 6.77
CA TYR A 101 5.83 -1.67 8.18
C TYR A 101 4.91 -2.84 8.51
N LYS A 102 5.21 -3.55 9.59
CA LYS A 102 4.29 -4.51 10.21
C LYS A 102 3.57 -3.81 11.35
N LEU A 103 2.25 -3.74 11.27
CA LEU A 103 1.40 -3.19 12.31
C LEU A 103 1.02 -4.29 13.32
N SER A 104 0.46 -3.90 14.47
CA SER A 104 -0.12 -4.86 15.41
C SER A 104 -1.17 -5.72 14.71
N PRO A 105 -1.24 -7.03 14.96
CA PRO A 105 -2.28 -7.87 14.34
C PRO A 105 -3.67 -7.53 14.88
N VAL A 106 -4.71 -7.83 14.11
CA VAL A 106 -6.12 -7.71 14.51
C VAL A 106 -6.86 -8.98 14.11
N GLY A 107 -7.65 -9.54 15.02
CA GLY A 107 -8.40 -10.79 14.75
C GLY A 107 -7.49 -11.98 14.39
N GLY A 108 -6.24 -11.99 14.87
CA GLY A 108 -5.24 -13.00 14.53
C GLY A 108 -4.61 -12.85 13.15
N GLU A 109 -4.94 -11.78 12.41
CA GLU A 109 -4.34 -11.48 11.10
C GLU A 109 -3.23 -10.44 11.23
N ASN A 110 -2.14 -10.66 10.52
CA ASN A 110 -1.07 -9.67 10.36
C ASN A 110 -1.57 -8.52 9.47
N ARG A 111 -1.05 -7.32 9.74
CA ARG A 111 -1.34 -6.10 8.97
C ARG A 111 -0.03 -5.46 8.52
N TYR A 112 0.03 -5.01 7.28
CA TYR A 112 1.23 -4.42 6.69
C TYR A 112 0.92 -3.17 5.89
N ILE A 113 1.87 -2.23 5.90
CA ILE A 113 1.90 -1.07 5.01
C ILE A 113 3.17 -1.17 4.16
N PHE A 114 3.00 -1.05 2.85
CA PHE A 114 4.09 -0.81 1.92
C PHE A 114 3.93 0.57 1.31
N TYR A 115 4.99 1.36 1.36
CA TYR A 115 5.05 2.70 0.80
C TYR A 115 6.30 2.84 -0.05
N ARG A 116 6.16 3.41 -1.23
CA ARG A 116 7.28 3.78 -2.10
C ARG A 116 6.98 5.07 -2.82
N ASN A 117 7.92 6.00 -2.80
CA ASN A 117 7.80 7.25 -3.52
C ASN A 117 8.98 7.44 -4.47
N ASN A 118 8.73 7.24 -5.77
CA ASN A 118 9.72 7.46 -6.81
C ASN A 118 9.62 8.87 -7.42
N SER A 119 8.67 9.72 -7.02
CA SER A 119 8.41 11.01 -7.71
C SER A 119 9.61 11.95 -7.77
N ASN A 120 10.50 11.87 -6.77
CA ASN A 120 11.71 12.68 -6.67
C ASN A 120 12.96 11.99 -7.25
N GLN A 121 12.81 10.82 -7.89
CA GLN A 121 13.93 10.06 -8.45
C GLN A 121 14.02 10.26 -9.96
N THR A 122 15.13 10.85 -10.41
CA THR A 122 15.47 10.99 -11.83
C THR A 122 15.47 9.63 -12.53
N GLY A 123 14.80 9.54 -13.69
CA GLY A 123 14.73 8.31 -14.50
C GLY A 123 13.77 7.24 -13.98
N SER A 124 12.97 7.53 -12.95
CA SER A 124 11.91 6.64 -12.48
C SER A 124 10.58 6.86 -13.22
N ASP A 125 9.56 6.07 -12.88
CA ASP A 125 8.18 6.25 -13.36
C ASP A 125 7.46 7.45 -12.71
N GLY A 126 8.10 8.13 -11.76
CA GLY A 126 7.55 9.30 -11.07
C GLY A 126 6.38 8.97 -10.12
N ARG A 127 6.16 7.69 -9.81
CA ARG A 127 4.96 7.24 -9.08
C ARG A 127 5.17 7.16 -7.58
N LEU A 128 4.10 7.43 -6.85
CA LEU A 128 3.93 7.08 -5.45
C LEU A 128 3.00 5.88 -5.37
N THR A 129 3.38 4.87 -4.59
CA THR A 129 2.59 3.66 -4.36
C THR A 129 2.43 3.43 -2.86
N LEU A 130 1.19 3.25 -2.44
CA LEU A 130 0.79 2.85 -1.09
C LEU A 130 -0.03 1.56 -1.17
N ILE A 131 0.33 0.57 -0.37
CA ILE A 131 -0.37 -0.71 -0.28
C ILE A 131 -0.61 -1.05 1.18
N TYR A 132 -1.85 -1.40 1.51
CA TYR A 132 -2.21 -2.04 2.76
C TYR A 132 -2.56 -3.50 2.52
N LEU A 133 -2.03 -4.37 3.36
CA LEU A 133 -2.29 -5.80 3.33
C LEU A 133 -2.74 -6.27 4.71
N GLN A 134 -3.72 -7.17 4.73
CA GLN A 134 -4.12 -7.88 5.92
C GLN A 134 -4.32 -9.37 5.60
N GLY A 135 -3.89 -10.24 6.52
CA GLY A 135 -4.14 -11.67 6.45
C GLY A 135 -3.15 -12.49 7.27
N ARG A 136 -3.11 -13.80 7.00
CA ARG A 136 -2.20 -14.74 7.66
C ARG A 136 -0.79 -14.75 7.07
N ALA A 137 -0.57 -14.08 5.94
CA ALA A 137 0.74 -13.93 5.33
C ALA A 137 1.77 -13.34 6.32
N THR A 138 2.97 -13.90 6.30
CA THR A 138 4.13 -13.41 7.05
C THR A 138 4.89 -12.36 6.24
N ALA A 139 5.68 -11.52 6.92
CA ALA A 139 6.56 -10.54 6.28
C ALA A 139 7.50 -11.19 5.24
N ALA A 140 8.05 -12.37 5.56
CA ALA A 140 8.96 -13.09 4.68
C ALA A 140 8.25 -13.58 3.39
N GLU A 141 7.03 -14.10 3.51
CA GLU A 141 6.22 -14.51 2.35
C GLU A 141 5.90 -13.31 1.45
N LEU A 142 5.48 -12.18 2.05
CA LEU A 142 5.19 -10.96 1.29
C LEU A 142 6.41 -10.41 0.57
N LYS A 143 7.56 -10.34 1.24
CA LYS A 143 8.81 -9.89 0.58
C LYS A 143 9.20 -10.78 -0.60
N ARG A 144 9.01 -12.10 -0.48
CA ARG A 144 9.25 -13.02 -1.59
C ARG A 144 8.31 -12.78 -2.78
N MET A 145 7.08 -12.32 -2.53
CA MET A 145 6.15 -11.93 -3.59
C MET A 145 6.60 -10.65 -4.30
N PHE A 146 7.11 -9.66 -3.55
CA PHE A 146 7.54 -8.37 -4.11
C PHE A 146 8.94 -8.39 -4.74
N SER A 147 9.77 -9.40 -4.43
CA SER A 147 11.14 -9.51 -4.93
C SER A 147 11.26 -10.30 -6.25
N LYS A 148 10.16 -10.86 -6.76
CA LYS A 148 10.11 -11.62 -8.03
C LYS A 148 9.55 -10.74 -9.16
#